data_AF-A0AAV7JBT7-F1
#
_entry.id   AF-A0AAV7JBT7-F1
#
_cell.length_a   1.000
_cell.length_b   1.000
_cell.length_c   1.000
_cell.angle_alpha   90.00
_cell.angle_beta   90.00
_cell.angle_gamma   90.00
#
_symmetry.space_group_name_H-M   'P 1'
#
loop_
_entity.id
_entity.type
_entity.pdbx_description
1 polymer ?
#
loop_
_entity_poly.entity_id
_entity_poly.type
_entity_poly.pdbx_seq_one_letter_code
_entity_poly.pdbx_strand_id
1 'polypeptide(L)'
;MAKELKISPGSLQIIVKRDLGLSPFKKRKVHFLSDKIKTKSLSRSKVLHTRFAAQGLVKSFSPMKNFSPLNKHSIVKTIEYYLKALLLSLMSTGVKINAATYKELILQPIVKDLGGMMFENQPVIFQQDGTPAHTANSTQEWL
;
A
#
# COMPACT_ATOMS: atom_id res chain seq x y z
N MET A 1 -37.04 -6.12 -4.49
CA MET A 1 -36.81 -7.58 -4.40
C MET A 1 -37.98 -8.39 -3.85
N ALA A 2 -38.30 -8.43 -2.55
CA ALA A 2 -39.42 -9.28 -2.04
C ALA A 2 -40.77 -8.98 -2.71
N LYS A 3 -41.09 -7.68 -2.85
CA LYS A 3 -42.29 -7.19 -3.53
C LYS A 3 -42.31 -7.50 -5.04
N GLU A 4 -41.16 -7.44 -5.70
CA GLU A 4 -41.02 -7.77 -7.14
C GLU A 4 -41.22 -9.27 -7.39
N LEU A 5 -40.70 -10.09 -6.48
CA LEU A 5 -40.82 -11.55 -6.51
C LEU A 5 -42.17 -12.05 -5.95
N LYS A 6 -43.05 -11.15 -5.50
CA LYS A 6 -44.36 -11.45 -4.89
C LYS A 6 -44.28 -12.46 -3.72
N ILE A 7 -43.20 -12.41 -2.94
CA ILE A 7 -43.01 -13.26 -1.76
C ILE A 7 -42.93 -12.44 -0.47
N SER A 8 -43.21 -13.08 0.66
CA SER A 8 -43.05 -12.44 1.97
C SER A 8 -41.58 -12.09 2.25
N PRO A 9 -41.29 -10.97 2.96
CA PRO A 9 -39.93 -10.62 3.34
C PRO A 9 -39.22 -11.70 4.19
N GLY A 10 -39.98 -12.40 5.04
CA GLY A 10 -39.45 -13.49 5.87
C GLY A 10 -39.04 -14.70 5.04
N SER A 11 -39.87 -15.09 4.05
CA SER A 11 -39.54 -16.15 3.11
C SER A 11 -38.28 -15.80 2.31
N LEU A 12 -38.17 -14.57 1.81
CA LEU A 12 -36.96 -14.11 1.13
C LEU A 12 -35.73 -14.19 2.04
N GLN A 13 -35.85 -13.82 3.32
CA GLN A 13 -34.74 -13.89 4.26
C GLN A 13 -34.27 -15.32 4.53
N ILE A 14 -35.21 -16.28 4.64
CA ILE A 14 -34.90 -17.70 4.80
C ILE A 14 -34.16 -18.21 3.57
N ILE A 15 -34.71 -17.96 2.37
CA ILE A 15 -34.10 -18.39 1.12
C ILE A 15 -32.68 -17.84 0.97
N VAL A 16 -32.49 -16.54 1.20
CA VAL A 16 -31.18 -15.89 1.07
C VAL A 16 -30.18 -16.46 2.07
N LYS A 17 -30.55 -16.63 3.34
CA LYS A 17 -29.60 -17.02 4.40
C LYS A 17 -29.38 -18.53 4.53
N ARG A 18 -30.43 -19.34 4.38
CA ARG A 18 -30.38 -20.80 4.60
C ARG A 18 -30.18 -21.56 3.30
N ASP A 19 -31.01 -21.28 2.30
CA ASP A 19 -31.01 -22.09 1.07
C ASP A 19 -29.84 -21.68 0.16
N LEU A 20 -29.58 -20.37 0.05
CA LEU A 20 -28.49 -19.83 -0.78
C LEU A 20 -27.19 -19.59 0.00
N GLY A 21 -27.22 -19.62 1.34
CA GLY A 21 -26.04 -19.37 2.18
C GLY A 21 -25.44 -17.96 2.02
N LEU A 22 -26.22 -17.00 1.51
CA LEU A 22 -25.74 -15.65 1.22
C LEU A 22 -25.86 -14.76 2.45
N SER A 23 -24.86 -13.91 2.64
CA SER A 23 -24.86 -12.84 3.64
C SER A 23 -24.78 -11.48 2.94
N PRO A 24 -25.45 -10.45 3.48
CA PRO A 24 -25.36 -9.12 2.91
C PRO A 24 -23.95 -8.57 3.10
N PHE A 25 -23.32 -8.13 2.01
CA PHE A 25 -22.07 -7.41 2.10
C PHE A 25 -22.27 -6.07 2.81
N LYS A 26 -21.39 -5.76 3.76
CA LYS A 26 -21.34 -4.44 4.39
C LYS A 26 -20.72 -3.44 3.41
N LYS A 27 -21.52 -2.52 2.89
CA LYS A 27 -21.00 -1.39 2.09
C LYS A 27 -20.02 -0.57 2.93
N ARG A 28 -18.79 -0.41 2.45
CA ARG A 28 -17.79 0.48 3.05
C ARG A 28 -17.69 1.76 2.24
N LYS A 29 -17.66 2.91 2.92
CA LYS A 29 -17.33 4.18 2.28
C LYS A 29 -15.83 4.19 1.99
N VAL A 30 -15.48 4.31 0.73
CA VAL A 30 -14.10 4.45 0.24
C VAL A 30 -14.05 5.62 -0.74
N HIS A 31 -12.84 6.06 -1.10
CA HIS A 31 -12.68 7.09 -2.12
C HIS A 31 -13.31 6.63 -3.44
N PHE A 32 -14.13 7.48 -4.06
CA PHE A 32 -14.73 7.19 -5.35
C PHE A 32 -13.66 7.10 -6.44
N LEU A 33 -13.61 5.98 -7.18
CA LEU A 33 -12.66 5.83 -8.28
C LEU A 33 -13.27 6.39 -9.57
N SER A 34 -12.78 7.55 -10.01
CA SER A 34 -13.09 8.06 -11.35
C SER A 34 -12.48 7.18 -12.43
N ASP A 35 -13.02 7.23 -13.64
CA ASP A 35 -12.52 6.41 -14.74
C ASP A 35 -11.08 6.73 -15.10
N LYS A 36 -10.67 8.00 -14.95
CA LYS A 36 -9.26 8.42 -15.07
C LYS A 36 -8.34 7.72 -14.07
N ILE A 37 -8.80 7.51 -12.82
CA ILE A 37 -8.02 6.77 -11.81
C ILE A 37 -7.95 5.29 -12.18
N LYS A 38 -9.07 4.71 -12.64
CA LYS A 38 -9.12 3.30 -13.05
C LYS A 38 -8.17 3.01 -14.21
N THR A 39 -8.18 3.84 -15.26
CA THR A 39 -7.30 3.67 -16.42
C THR A 39 -5.83 3.82 -16.05
N LYS A 40 -5.49 4.81 -15.22
CA LYS A 40 -4.12 5.02 -14.69
C LYS A 40 -3.66 3.84 -13.83
N SER A 41 -4.52 3.30 -12.99
CA SER A 41 -4.20 2.12 -12.16
C SER A 41 -4.00 0.87 -13.02
N LEU A 42 -4.85 0.66 -14.03
CA LEU A 42 -4.77 -0.50 -14.93
C LEU A 42 -3.52 -0.46 -15.82
N SER A 43 -3.15 0.70 -16.35
CA SER A 43 -1.94 0.82 -17.18
C SER A 43 -0.69 0.54 -16.35
N ARG A 44 -0.60 1.12 -15.14
CA ARG A 44 0.51 0.89 -14.22
C ARG A 44 0.63 -0.57 -13.80
N SER A 45 -0.47 -1.22 -13.43
CA SER A 45 -0.43 -2.62 -13.01
C SER A 45 0.02 -3.55 -14.14
N LYS A 46 -0.43 -3.33 -15.38
CA LYS A 46 0.02 -4.10 -16.56
C LYS A 46 1.51 -3.93 -16.81
N VAL A 47 2.03 -2.70 -16.75
CA VAL A 47 3.46 -2.42 -16.95
C VAL A 47 4.30 -3.10 -15.87
N LEU A 48 3.90 -2.98 -14.59
CA LEU A 48 4.60 -3.62 -13.48
C LEU A 48 4.56 -5.14 -13.61
N HIS A 49 3.40 -5.72 -13.92
CA HIS A 49 3.26 -7.16 -14.11
C HIS A 49 4.15 -7.66 -15.24
N THR A 50 4.21 -6.96 -16.37
CA THR A 50 5.07 -7.33 -17.51
C THR A 50 6.55 -7.25 -17.14
N ARG A 51 6.97 -6.17 -16.47
CA ARG A 51 8.37 -5.97 -16.06
C ARG A 51 8.85 -7.02 -15.06
N PHE A 52 8.03 -7.38 -14.08
CA PHE A 52 8.39 -8.35 -13.05
C PHE A 52 8.13 -9.81 -13.44
N ALA A 53 7.33 -10.07 -14.47
CA ALA A 53 7.16 -11.42 -15.01
C ALA A 53 8.47 -12.01 -15.57
N ALA A 54 9.36 -11.15 -16.11
CA ALA A 54 10.61 -11.57 -16.73
C ALA A 54 11.81 -11.67 -15.78
N GLN A 55 11.81 -10.95 -14.64
CA GLN A 55 13.01 -10.73 -13.82
C GLN A 55 13.03 -11.53 -12.49
N GLY A 56 11.98 -12.28 -12.18
CA GLY A 56 11.77 -12.75 -10.81
C GLY A 56 11.57 -11.55 -9.86
N LEU A 57 11.24 -11.80 -8.60
CA LEU A 57 10.99 -10.74 -7.62
C LEU A 57 12.23 -9.85 -7.43
N VAL A 58 12.21 -8.66 -8.03
CA VAL A 58 13.17 -7.59 -7.73
C VAL A 58 12.96 -7.18 -6.29
N LYS A 59 14.07 -6.99 -5.56
CA LYS A 59 14.08 -6.58 -4.16
C LYS A 59 13.51 -5.15 -4.08
N SER A 60 12.21 -5.04 -3.76
CA SER A 60 11.52 -3.76 -3.57
C SER A 60 11.31 -3.47 -2.08
N PHE A 61 11.45 -2.21 -1.69
CA PHE A 61 11.20 -1.78 -0.32
C PHE A 61 10.33 -0.51 -0.27
N SER A 62 9.42 -0.42 0.71
CA SER A 62 8.53 0.73 0.92
C SER A 62 8.55 1.18 2.39
N PRO A 63 8.77 2.47 2.68
CA PRO A 63 9.09 2.90 4.04
C PRO A 63 7.86 3.19 4.91
N MET A 64 6.66 3.32 4.32
CA MET A 64 5.48 3.82 5.05
C MET A 64 4.18 3.04 4.83
N LYS A 65 4.23 1.90 4.13
CA LYS A 65 3.05 1.03 3.94
C LYS A 65 3.38 -0.42 4.22
N ASN A 66 2.47 -1.09 4.92
CA ASN A 66 2.53 -2.54 5.17
C ASN A 66 2.71 -3.26 3.83
N PHE A 67 3.90 -3.79 3.58
CA PHE A 67 4.16 -4.60 2.40
C PHE A 67 3.75 -6.02 2.74
N SER A 68 2.77 -6.58 2.04
CA SER A 68 2.52 -8.03 2.12
C SER A 68 3.68 -8.73 1.42
N PRO A 69 4.40 -9.66 2.08
CA PRO A 69 5.60 -10.24 1.52
C PRO A 69 5.23 -11.23 0.41
N LEU A 70 5.82 -11.06 -0.78
CA LEU A 70 6.09 -12.19 -1.65
C LEU A 70 7.58 -12.54 -1.49
N ASN A 71 7.82 -13.45 -0.56
CA ASN A 71 9.04 -14.23 -0.33
C ASN A 71 10.40 -13.49 -0.25
N LYS A 72 10.72 -13.02 0.96
CA LYS A 72 11.96 -13.26 1.75
C LYS A 72 11.71 -12.81 3.19
N HIS A 73 11.38 -13.76 4.07
CA HIS A 73 10.51 -13.56 5.24
C HIS A 73 11.15 -12.90 6.50
N SER A 74 12.44 -12.58 6.51
CA SER A 74 13.13 -12.06 7.71
C SER A 74 13.50 -10.57 7.59
N ILE A 75 14.21 -10.18 6.54
CA ILE A 75 14.80 -8.83 6.41
C ILE A 75 13.73 -7.74 6.23
N VAL A 76 12.74 -7.97 5.38
CA VAL A 76 11.68 -6.98 5.07
C VAL A 76 10.82 -6.66 6.30
N LYS A 77 10.56 -7.67 7.14
CA LYS A 77 9.81 -7.48 8.40
C LYS A 77 10.59 -6.66 9.43
N THR A 78 11.91 -6.82 9.49
CA THR A 78 12.76 -6.04 10.38
C THR A 78 12.73 -4.56 10.01
N ILE A 79 12.88 -4.22 8.72
CA ILE A 79 12.82 -2.81 8.28
C ILE A 79 11.45 -2.20 8.56
N GLU A 80 10.37 -2.93 8.24
CA GLU A 80 9.00 -2.50 8.51
C GLU A 80 8.79 -2.20 10.00
N TYR A 81 9.31 -3.05 10.90
CA TYR A 81 9.23 -2.85 12.34
C TYR A 81 10.00 -1.60 12.81
N TYR A 82 11.25 -1.42 12.37
CA TYR A 82 12.06 -0.25 12.71
C TYR A 82 11.43 1.06 12.22
N LEU A 83 10.92 1.06 10.99
CA LEU A 83 10.20 2.21 10.44
C LEU A 83 8.93 2.52 11.19
N LYS A 84 8.16 1.50 11.56
CA LYS A 84 6.92 1.67 12.29
C LYS A 84 7.19 2.21 13.69
N ALA A 85 8.26 1.77 14.35
CA ALA A 85 8.71 2.29 15.64
C ALA A 85 9.18 3.75 15.54
N LEU A 86 10.02 4.08 14.53
CA LEU A 86 10.49 5.44 14.28
C LEU A 86 9.32 6.37 13.94
N LEU A 87 8.43 5.95 13.06
CA LEU A 87 7.26 6.72 12.65
C LEU A 87 6.30 6.94 13.82
N LEU A 88 6.08 5.91 14.65
CA LEU A 88 5.23 6.02 15.84
C LEU A 88 5.82 7.02 16.85
N SER A 89 7.14 7.01 17.05
CA SER A 89 7.84 7.99 17.90
C SER A 89 7.68 9.42 17.37
N LEU A 90 7.83 9.64 16.06
CA LEU A 90 7.65 10.96 15.44
C LEU A 90 6.19 11.43 15.44
N MET A 91 5.23 10.52 15.28
CA MET A 91 3.81 10.86 15.38
C MET A 91 3.39 11.19 16.82
N SER A 92 3.98 10.53 17.82
CA SER A 92 3.67 10.78 19.23
C SER A 92 4.09 12.16 19.72
N THR A 93 5.03 12.81 19.03
CA THR A 93 5.50 14.17 19.31
C THR A 93 4.73 15.26 18.54
N GLY A 94 3.74 14.88 17.72
CA GLY A 94 2.93 15.83 16.95
C GLY A 94 3.66 16.52 15.79
N VAL A 95 4.86 16.05 15.43
CA VAL A 95 5.66 16.63 14.36
C VAL A 95 5.06 16.26 13.00
N LYS A 96 4.71 17.27 12.21
CA LYS A 96 4.25 17.07 10.82
C LYS A 96 5.45 16.75 9.92
N ILE A 97 5.36 15.66 9.18
CA ILE A 97 6.39 15.27 8.21
C ILE A 97 6.28 16.18 6.99
N ASN A 98 7.18 17.16 6.90
CA ASN A 98 7.40 17.97 5.70
C ASN A 98 8.53 17.38 4.86
N ALA A 99 8.83 17.96 3.69
CA ALA A 99 9.86 17.44 2.78
C ALA A 99 11.27 17.40 3.40
N ALA A 100 11.64 18.38 4.23
CA ALA A 100 12.95 18.40 4.89
C ALA A 100 13.04 17.29 5.95
N THR A 101 12.05 17.20 6.83
CA THR A 101 11.94 16.15 7.85
C THR A 101 11.87 14.75 7.23
N TYR A 102 11.18 14.61 6.09
CA TYR A 102 11.13 13.36 5.34
C TYR A 102 12.50 12.94 4.82
N LYS A 103 13.30 13.88 4.31
CA LYS A 103 14.66 13.58 3.86
C LYS A 103 15.58 13.14 4.99
N GLU A 104 15.60 13.91 6.06
CA GLU A 104 16.54 13.70 7.17
C GLU A 104 16.18 12.46 8.00
N LEU A 105 14.89 12.24 8.28
CA LEU A 105 14.48 11.18 9.21
C LEU A 105 14.07 9.89 8.51
N ILE A 106 13.74 9.94 7.21
CA ILE A 106 13.27 8.76 6.47
C ILE A 106 14.20 8.41 5.31
N LEU A 107 14.41 9.31 4.35
CA LEU A 107 15.16 8.96 3.15
C LEU A 107 16.62 8.63 3.43
N GLN A 108 17.33 9.51 4.14
CA GLN A 108 18.74 9.33 4.43
C GLN A 108 19.02 8.06 5.28
N PRO A 109 18.44 7.89 6.48
CA PRO A 109 18.77 6.74 7.33
C PRO A 109 18.19 5.42 6.82
N ILE A 110 17.00 5.42 6.19
CA ILE A 110 16.37 4.15 5.76
C ILE A 110 16.71 3.79 4.31
N VAL A 111 16.54 4.72 3.37
CA VAL A 111 16.66 4.38 1.94
C VAL A 111 18.13 4.24 1.55
N LYS A 112 18.99 5.16 1.98
CA LYS A 112 20.41 5.13 1.66
C LYS A 112 21.19 4.20 2.58
N ASP A 113 21.16 4.45 3.88
CA ASP A 113 22.06 3.78 4.81
C ASP A 113 21.62 2.32 5.06
N LEU A 114 20.38 2.12 5.53
CA LEU A 114 19.85 0.77 5.78
C LEU A 114 19.64 -0.02 4.49
N GLY A 115 19.18 0.64 3.41
CA GLY A 115 19.06 0.02 2.10
C GLY A 115 20.39 -0.47 1.56
N GLY A 116 21.45 0.35 1.61
CA GLY A 116 22.80 -0.03 1.18
C GLY A 116 23.35 -1.21 1.95
N MET A 117 23.17 -1.24 3.28
CA MET A 117 23.59 -2.36 4.13
C MET A 117 22.83 -3.66 3.81
N MET A 118 21.51 -3.60 3.69
CA MET A 118 20.67 -4.79 3.54
C MET A 118 20.68 -5.39 2.14
N PHE A 119 20.98 -4.56 1.13
CA PHE A 119 21.01 -4.98 -0.25
C PHE A 119 22.42 -4.99 -0.83
N GLU A 120 23.47 -4.86 -0.01
CA GLU A 120 24.88 -4.89 -0.44
C GLU A 120 25.15 -3.92 -1.60
N ASN A 121 24.55 -2.73 -1.53
CA ASN A 121 24.59 -1.70 -2.58
C ASN A 121 24.10 -2.16 -3.97
N GLN A 122 23.32 -3.25 -4.03
CA GLN A 122 22.64 -3.67 -5.26
C GLN A 122 21.53 -2.67 -5.63
N PRO A 123 21.20 -2.55 -6.93
CA PRO A 123 20.10 -1.70 -7.36
C PRO A 123 18.77 -2.17 -6.74
N VAL A 124 18.08 -1.26 -6.06
CA VAL A 124 16.80 -1.50 -5.38
C VAL A 124 15.70 -0.65 -5.97
N ILE A 125 14.47 -1.15 -5.88
CA ILE A 125 13.28 -0.37 -6.24
C ILE A 125 12.66 0.19 -4.97
N PHE A 126 12.71 1.51 -4.83
CA PHE A 126 12.03 2.24 -3.78
C PHE A 126 10.59 2.59 -4.21
N GLN A 127 9.59 2.14 -3.45
CA GLN A 127 8.19 2.41 -3.75
C GLN A 127 7.54 3.23 -2.63
N GLN A 128 6.89 4.33 -3.00
CA GLN A 128 6.17 5.23 -2.10
C GLN A 128 4.87 5.73 -2.75
N ASP A 129 4.01 6.37 -1.96
CA ASP A 129 2.81 7.05 -2.46
C ASP A 129 3.05 8.53 -2.73
N GLY A 130 2.13 9.16 -3.45
CA GLY A 130 2.26 10.56 -3.89
C GLY A 130 1.75 11.57 -2.87
N THR A 131 2.25 11.55 -1.63
CA THR A 131 1.94 12.62 -0.66
C THR A 131 2.77 13.88 -0.98
N PRO A 132 2.35 15.09 -0.56
CA PRO A 132 3.06 16.33 -0.91
C PRO A 132 4.55 16.35 -0.53
N ALA A 133 4.91 15.75 0.61
CA ALA A 133 6.30 15.64 1.05
C ALA A 133 7.10 14.70 0.12
N HIS A 134 6.48 13.61 -0.35
CA HIS A 134 7.12 12.65 -1.25
C HIS A 134 7.31 13.23 -2.66
N THR A 135 6.36 14.05 -3.13
CA THR A 135 6.39 14.65 -4.48
C THR A 135 7.06 16.01 -4.55
N ALA A 136 7.61 16.51 -3.44
CA ALA A 136 8.33 17.79 -3.41
C ALA A 136 9.58 17.73 -4.28
N ASN A 137 9.92 18.81 -5.01
CA ASN A 137 11.10 18.87 -5.87
C ASN A 137 12.37 18.49 -5.12
N SER A 138 12.55 19.03 -3.92
CA SER A 138 13.72 18.77 -3.08
C SER A 138 13.84 17.33 -2.61
N THR A 139 12.73 16.57 -2.61
CA THR A 139 12.67 15.13 -2.32
C THR A 139 12.90 14.30 -3.58
N GLN A 140 12.39 14.75 -4.73
CA GLN A 140 12.61 14.09 -6.03
C GLN A 140 14.06 14.24 -6.50
N GLU A 141 14.70 15.38 -6.26
CA GLU A 141 16.13 15.60 -6.55
C GLU A 141 17.07 14.74 -5.69
N TRP A 142 16.59 14.29 -4.53
CA TRP A 142 17.38 13.46 -3.62
C TRP A 142 17.39 11.99 -4.04
N LEU A 143 16.31 11.50 -4.66
CA LEU A 143 16.09 10.10 -5.04
C LEU A 143 16.76 9.75 -6.37
#